data_AF-D8LDQ1-F1
#
_entry.id   AF-D8LDQ1-F1
#
_cell.length_a   1.000
_cell.length_b   1.000
_cell.length_c   1.000
_cell.angle_alpha   90.00
_cell.angle_beta   90.00
_cell.angle_gamma   90.00
#
_symmetry.space_group_name_H-M   'P 1'
#
loop_
_entity.id
_entity.type
_entity.pdbx_description
1 polymer ?
#
loop_
_entity_poly.entity_id
_entity_poly.type
_entity_poly.pdbx_seq_one_letter_code
_entity_poly.pdbx_strand_id
1 'polypeptide(L)'
;MSSEDDENSSGDSSSLDVENVVIIGSGPAGYTASIYAGRANLKPLCFEGLNVGPPGGQLMTTTDVDNFPGFPAGVTGPDLMNGMRDQALRWGGVFKTEDVEEVDFSSRPFVVRSTSRTVKAQTVIIATGATAKRLRLPSEDDFWSRGISACAICDGAAPIFADVPLGVVGGGDSAVEEAVYLTKYSPKVHLFVRKTTLVASRAMVDRLAEETSVEVHLGTIVEDVLGETEGTSPDGGSPLTGVRVRNTSSDESTEVPLRGLFYAIGHRPNTGLLGGQIELDEQGYIKVKAGTPETNVEGVFAAGDVQDREWRQAITAAGSGCTAALAAERYLATKGVLREVHQERQKSRPKPVKDPEEKPVVENLKTFEIEETRHRGAYAYQRLYFESDRPLLVKYISPTCGPCKALGRLLERVVDEMADDIHFVEVDITESPDIAQNAGITGTPTVQIFRDKTMLDTLKGVKPRNVYRSRLKAAMLEQEA
;
A
#
# COMPACT_ATOMS: atom_id res chain seq x y z
N MET A 1 31.35 -53.95 -38.90
CA MET A 1 29.94 -53.86 -38.46
C MET A 1 30.01 -53.55 -36.96
N SER A 2 30.31 -52.28 -36.65
CA SER A 2 29.35 -51.25 -36.16
C SER A 2 29.00 -51.52 -34.69
N SER A 3 29.50 -50.77 -33.71
CA SER A 3 29.25 -49.34 -33.42
C SER A 3 30.34 -48.83 -32.45
N GLU A 4 31.09 -47.75 -32.69
CA GLU A 4 30.73 -46.31 -32.61
C GLU A 4 29.98 -45.93 -31.33
N ASP A 5 30.75 -45.31 -30.42
CA ASP A 5 30.48 -44.14 -29.58
C ASP A 5 29.07 -43.91 -29.02
N ASP A 6 29.00 -43.81 -27.68
CA ASP A 6 28.15 -42.81 -27.02
C ASP A 6 28.72 -42.52 -25.61
N GLU A 7 29.79 -41.73 -25.58
CA GLU A 7 30.06 -40.80 -24.48
C GLU A 7 28.94 -39.74 -24.48
N ASN A 8 27.86 -39.98 -23.73
CA ASN A 8 26.91 -38.90 -23.46
C ASN A 8 27.18 -38.29 -22.09
N SER A 9 28.25 -37.49 -22.07
CA SER A 9 28.27 -36.11 -21.60
C SER A 9 27.14 -35.72 -20.63
N SER A 10 27.54 -35.55 -19.37
CA SER A 10 26.90 -34.69 -18.38
C SER A 10 26.24 -33.46 -19.00
N GLY A 11 24.91 -33.49 -19.09
CA GLY A 11 24.08 -32.33 -19.42
C GLY A 11 24.17 -31.31 -18.30
N ASP A 12 24.99 -30.30 -18.56
CA ASP A 12 25.22 -29.10 -17.78
C ASP A 12 23.91 -28.43 -17.31
N SER A 13 23.65 -28.49 -16.00
CA SER A 13 22.55 -27.78 -15.33
C SER A 13 22.96 -26.39 -14.82
N SER A 14 24.16 -25.91 -15.13
CA SER A 14 24.70 -24.66 -14.56
C SER A 14 24.26 -23.37 -15.27
N SER A 15 23.39 -23.44 -16.28
CA SER A 15 22.99 -22.25 -17.03
C SER A 15 21.84 -21.43 -16.40
N LEU A 16 21.36 -21.76 -15.18
CA LEU A 16 20.26 -21.06 -14.49
C LEU A 16 20.69 -20.00 -13.45
N ASP A 17 21.98 -19.71 -13.29
CA ASP A 17 22.51 -19.02 -12.10
C ASP A 17 22.45 -17.47 -12.09
N VAL A 18 21.96 -16.82 -13.16
CA VAL A 18 21.99 -15.35 -13.27
C VAL A 18 20.64 -14.81 -13.72
N GLU A 19 20.05 -13.95 -12.90
CA GLU A 19 18.80 -13.25 -13.18
C GLU A 19 19.01 -12.14 -14.21
N ASN A 20 18.04 -11.91 -15.10
CA ASN A 20 18.09 -10.75 -16.01
C ASN A 20 18.07 -9.44 -15.23
N VAL A 21 17.13 -9.33 -14.29
CA VAL A 21 16.87 -8.11 -13.52
C VAL A 21 16.48 -8.47 -12.10
N VAL A 22 17.19 -7.87 -11.15
CA VAL A 22 16.83 -7.86 -9.73
C VAL A 22 16.32 -6.48 -9.36
N ILE A 23 15.20 -6.42 -8.66
CA ILE A 23 14.55 -5.21 -8.18
C ILE A 23 14.65 -5.20 -6.66
N ILE A 24 15.13 -4.10 -6.08
CA ILE A 24 15.29 -3.95 -4.63
C ILE A 24 14.28 -2.90 -4.15
N GLY A 25 13.19 -3.35 -3.53
CA GLY A 25 12.12 -2.50 -3.01
C GLY A 25 10.76 -2.80 -3.63
N SER A 26 9.71 -2.74 -2.80
CA SER A 26 8.32 -3.15 -3.12
C SER A 26 7.33 -1.99 -3.16
N GLY A 27 7.79 -0.74 -3.26
CA GLY A 27 6.90 0.41 -3.47
C GLY A 27 6.27 0.43 -4.87
N PRO A 28 5.50 1.48 -5.21
CA PRO A 28 4.93 1.67 -6.56
C PRO A 28 5.98 1.57 -7.68
N ALA A 29 7.18 2.10 -7.46
CA ALA A 29 8.29 2.00 -8.41
C ALA A 29 8.73 0.55 -8.65
N GLY A 30 8.96 -0.21 -7.58
CA GLY A 30 9.43 -1.60 -7.67
C GLY A 30 8.41 -2.55 -8.28
N TYR A 31 7.13 -2.44 -7.89
CA TYR A 31 6.07 -3.24 -8.51
C TYR A 31 5.82 -2.84 -9.96
N THR A 32 5.85 -1.55 -10.30
CA THR A 32 5.71 -1.14 -11.71
C THR A 32 6.87 -1.66 -12.55
N ALA A 33 8.11 -1.58 -12.05
CA ALA A 33 9.27 -2.16 -12.71
C ALA A 33 9.10 -3.67 -12.92
N SER A 34 8.60 -4.38 -11.91
CA SER A 34 8.32 -5.82 -11.97
C SER A 34 7.25 -6.17 -13.01
N ILE A 35 6.19 -5.37 -13.12
CA ILE A 35 5.13 -5.55 -14.14
C ILE A 35 5.73 -5.44 -15.55
N TYR A 36 6.50 -4.39 -15.81
CA TYR A 36 7.05 -4.15 -17.14
C TYR A 36 8.11 -5.19 -17.52
N ALA A 37 9.05 -5.49 -16.62
CA ALA A 37 10.05 -6.53 -16.84
C ALA A 37 9.43 -7.92 -17.01
N GLY A 38 8.38 -8.24 -16.24
CA GLY A 38 7.64 -9.50 -16.38
C GLY A 38 6.95 -9.62 -17.74
N ARG A 39 6.31 -8.53 -18.20
CA ARG A 39 5.68 -8.46 -19.53
C ARG A 39 6.67 -8.57 -20.69
N ALA A 40 7.91 -8.15 -20.49
CA ALA A 40 9.03 -8.35 -21.42
C ALA A 40 9.67 -9.75 -21.30
N ASN A 41 9.03 -10.69 -20.60
CA ASN A 41 9.53 -12.06 -20.36
C ASN A 41 10.91 -12.11 -19.69
N LEU A 42 11.26 -11.12 -18.86
CA LEU A 42 12.57 -11.08 -18.20
C LEU A 42 12.61 -11.85 -16.87
N LYS A 43 11.47 -12.36 -16.38
CA LYS A 43 11.31 -13.04 -15.07
C LYS A 43 11.96 -12.22 -13.93
N PRO A 44 11.45 -11.01 -13.62
CA PRO A 44 12.07 -10.15 -12.62
C PRO A 44 12.02 -10.77 -11.23
N LEU A 45 13.12 -10.69 -10.49
CA LEU A 45 13.20 -11.06 -9.08
C LEU A 45 13.17 -9.79 -8.22
N CYS A 46 12.13 -9.63 -7.41
CA CYS A 46 11.94 -8.48 -6.54
C CYS A 46 12.13 -8.85 -5.06
N PHE A 47 13.03 -8.15 -4.37
CA PHE A 47 13.16 -8.20 -2.91
C PHE A 47 12.21 -7.16 -2.30
N GLU A 48 11.26 -7.65 -1.52
CA GLU A 48 10.16 -6.82 -1.01
C GLU A 48 10.49 -6.08 0.28
N GLY A 49 11.55 -6.50 0.98
CA GLY A 49 11.82 -6.08 2.34
C GLY A 49 10.95 -6.81 3.36
N LEU A 50 11.42 -6.84 4.60
CA LEU A 50 10.72 -7.44 5.74
C LEU A 50 10.80 -6.55 6.97
N ASN A 51 12.01 -6.13 7.36
CA ASN A 51 12.24 -5.41 8.62
C ASN A 51 12.42 -3.90 8.44
N VAL A 52 12.80 -3.45 7.24
CA VAL A 52 13.01 -2.01 6.95
C VAL A 52 11.67 -1.28 6.69
N GLY A 53 10.61 -2.04 6.40
CA GLY A 53 9.24 -1.56 6.23
C GLY A 53 8.34 -2.68 5.71
N PRO A 54 7.01 -2.53 5.78
CA PRO A 54 6.10 -3.52 5.22
C PRO A 54 6.26 -3.62 3.69
N PRO A 55 6.15 -4.83 3.10
CA PRO A 55 6.01 -5.00 1.66
C PRO A 55 4.90 -4.10 1.10
N GLY A 56 5.20 -3.32 0.07
CA GLY A 56 4.33 -2.26 -0.45
C GLY A 56 4.83 -0.85 -0.14
N GLY A 57 5.81 -0.68 0.76
CA GLY A 57 6.43 0.60 1.06
C GLY A 57 5.51 1.58 1.81
N GLN A 58 5.77 2.87 1.68
CA GLN A 58 5.14 3.93 2.49
C GLN A 58 3.61 3.97 2.38
N LEU A 59 3.03 3.55 1.25
CA LEU A 59 1.58 3.51 1.10
C LEU A 59 0.89 2.49 2.03
N MET A 60 1.62 1.54 2.60
CA MET A 60 1.05 0.62 3.58
C MET A 60 0.66 1.29 4.89
N THR A 61 1.17 2.51 5.15
CA THR A 61 0.89 3.25 6.38
C THR A 61 -0.14 4.37 6.20
N THR A 62 -0.68 4.56 4.99
CA THR A 62 -1.79 5.49 4.73
C THR A 62 -3.12 4.76 4.62
N THR A 63 -4.21 5.43 5.02
CA THR A 63 -5.57 4.90 4.94
C THR A 63 -6.18 5.12 3.57
N ASP A 64 -6.11 6.34 3.03
CA ASP A 64 -6.80 6.73 1.80
C ASP A 64 -5.84 7.34 0.78
N VAL A 65 -6.06 7.00 -0.49
CA VAL A 65 -5.30 7.49 -1.64
C VAL A 65 -6.29 7.95 -2.70
N ASP A 66 -6.40 9.26 -2.85
CA ASP A 66 -7.32 9.90 -3.80
C ASP A 66 -6.63 10.47 -5.04
N ASN A 67 -5.29 10.49 -5.04
CA ASN A 67 -4.48 11.13 -6.08
C ASN A 67 -3.75 10.12 -7.00
N PHE A 68 -4.02 8.82 -6.86
CA PHE A 68 -3.54 7.81 -7.80
C PHE A 68 -4.59 7.58 -8.90
N PRO A 69 -4.29 7.88 -10.18
CA PRO A 69 -5.28 7.82 -11.25
C PRO A 69 -5.78 6.40 -11.50
N GLY A 70 -7.07 6.27 -11.83
CA GLY A 70 -7.75 5.00 -12.04
C GLY A 70 -8.68 4.58 -10.90
N PHE A 71 -8.67 5.30 -9.78
CA PHE A 71 -9.53 5.05 -8.62
C PHE A 71 -10.42 6.27 -8.33
N PRO A 72 -11.51 6.50 -9.09
CA PRO A 72 -12.34 7.71 -8.96
C PRO A 72 -13.07 7.84 -7.61
N ALA A 73 -13.19 6.74 -6.87
CA ALA A 73 -13.77 6.72 -5.52
C ALA A 73 -12.71 6.64 -4.40
N GLY A 74 -11.45 6.89 -4.75
CA GLY A 74 -10.31 6.62 -3.87
C GLY A 74 -9.99 5.12 -3.75
N VAL A 75 -8.86 4.82 -3.14
CA VAL A 75 -8.43 3.46 -2.79
C VAL A 75 -7.60 3.52 -1.52
N THR A 76 -7.63 2.46 -0.70
CA THR A 76 -6.72 2.42 0.45
C THR A 76 -5.29 2.19 -0.01
N GLY A 77 -4.32 2.72 0.73
CA GLY A 77 -2.91 2.49 0.44
C GLY A 77 -2.55 0.99 0.34
N PRO A 78 -2.94 0.15 1.33
CA PRO A 78 -2.75 -1.29 1.26
C PRO A 78 -3.46 -1.98 0.09
N ASP A 79 -4.68 -1.59 -0.29
CA ASP A 79 -5.37 -2.21 -1.43
C ASP A 79 -4.71 -1.86 -2.76
N LEU A 80 -4.24 -0.61 -2.92
CA LEU A 80 -3.47 -0.19 -4.08
C LEU A 80 -2.19 -1.02 -4.21
N MET A 81 -1.42 -1.14 -3.13
CA MET A 81 -0.15 -1.88 -3.15
C MET A 81 -0.34 -3.38 -3.41
N ASN A 82 -1.37 -3.99 -2.80
CA ASN A 82 -1.71 -5.40 -3.07
C ASN A 82 -2.12 -5.59 -4.53
N GLY A 83 -2.94 -4.70 -5.10
CA GLY A 83 -3.33 -4.76 -6.50
C GLY A 83 -2.13 -4.66 -7.46
N MET A 84 -1.17 -3.77 -7.16
CA MET A 84 0.08 -3.66 -7.94
C MET A 84 0.94 -4.93 -7.83
N ARG A 85 1.05 -5.50 -6.62
CA ARG A 85 1.78 -6.75 -6.37
C ARG A 85 1.16 -7.92 -7.13
N ASP A 86 -0.15 -8.09 -7.06
CA ASP A 86 -0.88 -9.16 -7.74
C ASP A 86 -0.77 -9.03 -9.26
N GLN A 87 -0.79 -7.80 -9.78
CA GLN A 87 -0.53 -7.54 -11.19
C GLN A 87 0.90 -7.94 -11.59
N ALA A 88 1.89 -7.68 -10.74
CA ALA A 88 3.27 -8.06 -11.00
C ALA A 88 3.49 -9.59 -10.96
N LEU A 89 2.87 -10.27 -9.98
CA LEU A 89 2.83 -11.74 -9.89
C LEU A 89 2.21 -12.36 -11.14
N ARG A 90 1.08 -11.82 -11.60
CA ARG A 90 0.39 -12.29 -12.82
C ARG A 90 1.28 -12.27 -14.06
N TRP A 91 2.22 -11.33 -14.15
CA TRP A 91 3.17 -11.21 -15.25
C TRP A 91 4.51 -11.92 -14.99
N GLY A 92 4.55 -12.81 -14.00
CA GLY A 92 5.68 -13.69 -13.77
C GLY A 92 6.78 -13.11 -12.89
N GLY A 93 6.50 -12.02 -12.18
CA GLY A 93 7.40 -11.50 -11.15
C GLY A 93 7.57 -12.50 -10.01
N VAL A 94 8.81 -12.69 -9.57
CA VAL A 94 9.17 -13.54 -8.44
C VAL A 94 9.48 -12.64 -7.26
N PHE A 95 8.81 -12.86 -6.13
CA PHE A 95 8.93 -11.99 -4.96
C PHE A 95 9.56 -12.73 -3.79
N LYS A 96 10.49 -12.05 -3.11
CA LYS A 96 11.14 -12.52 -1.88
C LYS A 96 10.92 -11.50 -0.79
N THR A 97 10.20 -11.90 0.25
CA THR A 97 9.96 -11.08 1.44
C THR A 97 11.19 -11.13 2.36
N GLU A 98 12.28 -10.54 1.87
CA GLU A 98 13.61 -10.55 2.48
C GLU A 98 14.23 -9.15 2.31
N ASP A 99 14.99 -8.70 3.30
CA ASP A 99 15.78 -7.48 3.19
C ASP A 99 17.08 -7.76 2.43
N VAL A 100 17.44 -6.88 1.50
CA VAL A 100 18.78 -6.88 0.90
C VAL A 100 19.73 -6.18 1.86
N GLU A 101 20.78 -6.89 2.27
CA GLU A 101 21.77 -6.43 3.24
C GLU A 101 23.03 -5.90 2.56
N GLU A 102 23.37 -6.45 1.39
CA GLU A 102 24.60 -6.11 0.66
C GLU A 102 24.38 -6.21 -0.86
N VAL A 103 25.04 -5.31 -1.59
CA VAL A 103 25.16 -5.37 -3.05
C VAL A 103 26.63 -5.23 -3.45
N ASP A 104 27.04 -5.88 -4.52
CA ASP A 104 28.35 -5.70 -5.16
C ASP A 104 28.15 -5.37 -6.64
N PHE A 105 28.50 -4.13 -6.98
CA PHE A 105 28.43 -3.55 -8.32
C PHE A 105 29.81 -3.40 -8.97
N SER A 106 30.88 -3.90 -8.34
CA SER A 106 32.26 -3.77 -8.84
C SER A 106 32.55 -4.68 -10.04
N SER A 107 31.77 -5.73 -10.21
CA SER A 107 31.93 -6.72 -11.28
C SER A 107 30.58 -7.20 -11.82
N ARG A 108 30.58 -7.86 -12.98
CA ARG A 108 29.40 -8.42 -13.63
C ARG A 108 29.48 -9.95 -13.72
N PRO A 109 28.35 -10.67 -13.56
CA PRO A 109 27.04 -10.18 -13.14
C PRO A 109 27.09 -9.64 -11.70
N PHE A 110 26.24 -8.66 -11.40
CA PHE A 110 26.15 -8.02 -10.09
C PHE A 110 25.72 -9.02 -9.03
N VAL A 111 26.13 -8.81 -7.78
CA VAL A 111 25.74 -9.67 -6.66
C VAL A 111 24.80 -8.92 -5.74
N VAL A 112 23.69 -9.54 -5.38
CA VAL A 112 22.73 -9.03 -4.39
C VAL A 112 22.57 -10.07 -3.29
N ARG A 113 22.81 -9.68 -2.04
CA ARG A 113 22.74 -10.58 -0.87
C ARG A 113 21.68 -10.11 0.10
N SER A 114 20.90 -11.09 0.55
CA SER A 114 20.01 -10.99 1.71
C SER A 114 20.49 -11.99 2.76
N THR A 115 19.86 -11.98 3.93
CA THR A 115 20.14 -12.95 5.00
C THR A 115 20.04 -14.41 4.53
N SER A 116 19.12 -14.70 3.60
CA SER A 116 18.78 -16.08 3.21
C SER A 116 19.41 -16.53 1.90
N ARG A 117 19.83 -15.60 1.03
CA ARG A 117 20.32 -15.94 -0.30
C ARG A 117 21.27 -14.91 -0.87
N THR A 118 22.13 -15.39 -1.77
CA THR A 118 22.92 -14.59 -2.70
C THR A 118 22.41 -14.85 -4.10
N VAL A 119 22.15 -13.80 -4.87
CA VAL A 119 21.71 -13.88 -6.28
C VAL A 119 22.65 -13.08 -7.17
N LYS A 120 22.84 -13.55 -8.40
CA LYS A 120 23.58 -12.83 -9.45
C LYS A 120 22.59 -12.21 -10.43
N ALA A 121 22.87 -10.99 -10.89
CA ALA A 121 21.97 -10.24 -11.77
C ALA A 121 22.73 -9.54 -12.90
N GLN A 122 22.20 -9.59 -14.12
CA GLN A 122 22.73 -8.80 -15.24
C GLN A 122 22.45 -7.30 -15.08
N THR A 123 21.31 -6.97 -14.49
CA THR A 123 20.87 -5.60 -14.16
C THR A 123 20.24 -5.54 -12.77
N VAL A 124 20.32 -4.37 -12.14
CA VAL A 124 19.66 -4.10 -10.85
C VAL A 124 18.87 -2.79 -10.93
N ILE A 125 17.64 -2.80 -10.41
CA ILE A 125 16.81 -1.60 -10.23
C ILE A 125 16.69 -1.33 -8.74
N ILE A 126 17.23 -0.21 -8.28
CA ILE A 126 17.15 0.27 -6.90
C ILE A 126 15.86 1.08 -6.76
N ALA A 127 14.89 0.54 -6.01
CA ALA A 127 13.57 1.12 -5.78
C ALA A 127 13.24 1.15 -4.28
N THR A 128 14.24 1.37 -3.43
CA THR A 128 14.15 1.30 -1.96
C THR A 128 13.40 2.45 -1.32
N GLY A 129 13.05 3.47 -2.10
CA GLY A 129 12.28 4.63 -1.67
C GLY A 129 13.02 5.52 -0.68
N ALA A 130 12.24 6.27 0.09
CA ALA A 130 12.71 7.12 1.17
C ALA A 130 11.82 6.96 2.40
N THR A 131 12.28 7.44 3.54
CA THR A 131 11.54 7.44 4.81
C THR A 131 11.35 8.88 5.27
N ALA A 132 10.11 9.29 5.55
CA ALA A 132 9.83 10.59 6.13
C ALA A 132 10.60 10.80 7.44
N LYS A 133 11.23 11.96 7.61
CA LYS A 133 11.85 12.31 8.89
C LYS A 133 10.75 12.63 9.88
N ARG A 134 10.89 12.11 11.10
CA ARG A 134 9.97 12.30 12.21
C ARG A 134 10.66 13.04 13.35
N LEU A 135 9.90 13.76 14.18
CA LEU A 135 10.44 14.51 15.31
C LEU A 135 10.75 13.61 16.51
N ARG A 136 10.11 12.43 16.58
CA ARG A 136 10.15 11.50 17.72
C ARG A 136 9.58 12.12 18.99
N LEU A 137 8.43 12.79 18.85
CA LEU A 137 7.68 13.33 20.00
C LEU A 137 7.20 12.18 20.92
N PRO A 138 7.02 12.44 22.23
CA PRO A 138 6.58 11.41 23.17
C PRO A 138 5.30 10.68 22.73
N SER A 139 4.29 11.42 22.25
CA SER A 139 3.00 10.87 21.83
C SER A 139 2.91 10.67 20.30
N GLU A 140 4.02 10.75 19.56
CA GLU A 140 4.01 10.78 18.10
C GLU A 140 3.40 9.51 17.47
N ASP A 141 3.69 8.34 18.04
CA ASP A 141 3.19 7.05 17.51
C ASP A 141 1.70 6.85 17.77
N ASP A 142 1.14 7.43 18.84
CA ASP A 142 -0.29 7.30 19.17
C ASP A 142 -1.18 8.04 18.15
N PHE A 143 -0.66 9.15 17.59
CA PHE A 143 -1.37 10.01 16.65
C PHE A 143 -0.86 9.90 15.20
N TRP A 144 0.14 9.05 14.94
CA TRP A 144 0.61 8.80 13.57
C TRP A 144 -0.50 8.21 12.70
N SER A 145 -0.74 8.80 11.52
CA SER A 145 -1.88 8.49 10.65
C SER A 145 -3.26 8.71 11.30
N ARG A 146 -3.31 9.40 12.46
CA ARG A 146 -4.53 9.73 13.23
C ARG A 146 -4.51 11.21 13.65
N GLY A 147 -4.01 12.06 12.78
CA GLY A 147 -3.83 13.50 13.03
C GLY A 147 -2.42 13.98 12.71
N ILE A 148 -1.41 13.13 12.85
CA ILE A 148 -0.05 13.42 12.37
C ILE A 148 0.14 12.82 10.97
N SER A 149 0.68 13.62 10.04
CA SER A 149 1.06 13.20 8.70
C SER A 149 2.43 13.77 8.30
N ALA A 150 3.09 13.16 7.33
CA ALA A 150 4.29 13.68 6.68
C ALA A 150 4.08 14.06 5.21
N CYS A 151 2.83 14.14 4.76
CA CYS A 151 2.48 14.57 3.41
C CYS A 151 1.20 15.41 3.41
N ALA A 152 1.34 16.74 3.48
CA ALA A 152 0.18 17.63 3.42
C ALA A 152 -0.60 17.51 2.10
N ILE A 153 0.09 17.27 0.99
CA ILE A 153 -0.52 17.11 -0.35
C ILE A 153 -1.37 15.84 -0.43
N CYS A 154 -0.98 14.80 0.30
CA CYS A 154 -1.69 13.51 0.31
C CYS A 154 -2.95 13.62 1.16
N ASP A 155 -2.79 14.08 2.41
CA ASP A 155 -3.85 13.94 3.42
C ASP A 155 -4.62 15.23 3.67
N GLY A 156 -4.14 16.39 3.21
CA GLY A 156 -4.72 17.70 3.54
C GLY A 156 -6.18 17.88 3.12
N ALA A 157 -6.64 17.15 2.10
CA ALA A 157 -8.03 17.14 1.65
C ALA A 157 -8.94 16.18 2.43
N ALA A 158 -8.40 15.37 3.35
CA ALA A 158 -9.17 14.41 4.10
C ALA A 158 -10.24 15.11 4.97
N PRO A 159 -11.46 14.54 5.11
CA PRO A 159 -12.55 15.17 5.84
C PRO A 159 -12.22 15.59 7.28
N ILE A 160 -11.30 14.86 7.93
CA ILE A 160 -10.86 15.15 9.32
C ILE A 160 -10.07 16.46 9.47
N PHE A 161 -9.60 17.04 8.37
CA PHE A 161 -8.82 18.28 8.32
C PHE A 161 -9.56 19.45 7.67
N ALA A 162 -10.80 19.23 7.21
CA ALA A 162 -11.63 20.28 6.65
C ALA A 162 -12.12 21.24 7.74
N ASP A 163 -12.03 22.54 7.47
CA ASP A 163 -12.57 23.63 8.29
C ASP A 163 -12.05 23.67 9.74
N VAL A 164 -10.87 23.10 10.01
CA VAL A 164 -10.24 23.05 11.34
C VAL A 164 -8.80 23.59 11.30
N PRO A 165 -8.26 24.18 12.39
CA PRO A 165 -6.88 24.65 12.41
C PRO A 165 -5.88 23.49 12.24
N LEU A 166 -4.84 23.69 11.43
CA LEU A 166 -3.79 22.71 11.17
C LEU A 166 -2.42 23.27 11.54
N GLY A 167 -1.44 22.40 11.73
CA GLY A 167 -0.04 22.76 12.00
C GLY A 167 0.90 22.16 10.97
N VAL A 168 1.94 22.89 10.59
CA VAL A 168 3.06 22.40 9.77
C VAL A 168 4.35 22.63 10.54
N VAL A 169 5.20 21.61 10.60
CA VAL A 169 6.55 21.71 11.18
C VAL A 169 7.57 21.77 10.05
N GLY A 170 8.37 22.84 10.03
CA GLY A 170 9.45 23.00 9.08
C GLY A 170 9.75 24.47 8.82
N GLY A 171 10.79 24.74 8.03
CA GLY A 171 11.17 26.13 7.71
C GLY A 171 11.89 26.32 6.38
N GLY A 172 11.90 25.28 5.53
CA GLY A 172 12.37 25.37 4.15
C GLY A 172 11.22 25.57 3.17
N ASP A 173 11.51 25.53 1.87
CA ASP A 173 10.50 25.74 0.82
C ASP A 173 9.31 24.78 0.95
N SER A 174 9.55 23.47 1.14
CA SER A 174 8.47 22.49 1.30
C SER A 174 7.52 22.82 2.45
N ALA A 175 8.04 23.35 3.57
CA ALA A 175 7.19 23.71 4.71
C ALA A 175 6.29 24.91 4.41
N VAL A 176 6.81 25.87 3.65
CA VAL A 176 6.03 27.03 3.20
C VAL A 176 4.99 26.60 2.16
N GLU A 177 5.38 25.80 1.18
CA GLU A 177 4.48 25.28 0.16
C GLU A 177 3.35 24.44 0.74
N GLU A 178 3.66 23.53 1.67
CA GLU A 178 2.67 22.69 2.34
C GLU A 178 1.75 23.52 3.26
N ALA A 179 2.28 24.52 3.98
CA ALA A 179 1.46 25.41 4.79
C ALA A 179 0.46 26.22 3.95
N VAL A 180 0.93 26.80 2.84
CA VAL A 180 0.07 27.53 1.89
C VAL A 180 -0.90 26.58 1.17
N TYR A 181 -0.50 25.35 0.88
CA TYR A 181 -1.39 24.36 0.28
C TYR A 181 -2.57 24.03 1.20
N LEU A 182 -2.31 23.86 2.50
CA LEU A 182 -3.33 23.52 3.50
C LEU A 182 -4.38 24.62 3.73
N THR A 183 -4.10 25.88 3.37
CA THR A 183 -5.09 26.97 3.49
C THR A 183 -6.31 26.80 2.58
N LYS A 184 -6.24 25.89 1.59
CA LYS A 184 -7.39 25.48 0.78
C LYS A 184 -8.46 24.71 1.57
N TYR A 185 -8.06 24.07 2.66
CA TYR A 185 -8.90 23.15 3.45
C TYR A 185 -9.08 23.62 4.89
N SER A 186 -8.15 24.44 5.38
CA SER A 186 -8.11 24.91 6.75
C SER A 186 -8.24 26.44 6.82
N PRO A 187 -9.06 26.98 7.73
CA PRO A 187 -9.19 28.43 7.94
C PRO A 187 -7.96 29.02 8.61
N LYS A 188 -7.08 28.19 9.19
CA LYS A 188 -5.90 28.63 9.95
C LYS A 188 -4.81 27.56 9.95
N VAL A 189 -3.62 27.92 9.48
CA VAL A 189 -2.46 27.03 9.47
C VAL A 189 -1.35 27.62 10.34
N HIS A 190 -0.85 26.86 11.31
CA HIS A 190 0.28 27.24 12.16
C HIS A 190 1.58 26.69 11.57
N LEU A 191 2.52 27.54 11.18
CA LEU A 191 3.84 27.11 10.70
C LEU A 191 4.86 27.21 11.83
N PHE A 192 5.26 26.06 12.39
CA PHE A 192 6.24 25.97 13.48
C PHE A 192 7.67 25.86 12.96
N VAL A 193 8.47 26.89 13.25
CA VAL A 193 9.85 27.01 12.79
C VAL A 193 10.79 27.06 13.99
N ARG A 194 11.62 26.03 14.16
CA ARG A 194 12.57 25.95 15.30
C ARG A 194 13.60 27.10 15.36
N LYS A 195 13.88 27.73 14.23
CA LYS A 195 14.84 28.84 14.12
C LYS A 195 14.09 30.16 14.18
N THR A 196 14.79 31.23 14.57
CA THR A 196 14.28 32.60 14.52
C THR A 196 14.18 33.17 13.10
N THR A 197 14.55 32.38 12.07
CA THR A 197 14.46 32.73 10.65
C THR A 197 14.02 31.53 9.81
N LEU A 198 13.38 31.80 8.68
CA LEU A 198 13.10 30.80 7.64
C LEU A 198 14.36 30.52 6.81
N VAL A 199 14.52 29.27 6.39
CA VAL A 199 15.54 28.82 5.44
C VAL A 199 14.98 28.80 4.01
N ALA A 200 13.66 28.90 3.86
CA ALA A 200 12.97 28.99 2.58
C ALA A 200 13.53 30.10 1.69
N SER A 201 13.47 29.88 0.38
CA SER A 201 13.83 30.81 -0.66
C SER A 201 13.06 32.13 -0.52
N ARG A 202 13.64 33.21 -1.06
CA ARG A 202 13.03 34.54 -0.97
C ARG A 202 11.62 34.57 -1.59
N ALA A 203 11.44 33.90 -2.72
CA ALA A 203 10.14 33.79 -3.39
C ALA A 203 9.09 33.10 -2.50
N MET A 204 9.47 32.08 -1.74
CA MET A 204 8.56 31.43 -0.80
C MET A 204 8.24 32.28 0.42
N VAL A 205 9.23 33.00 0.95
CA VAL A 205 8.97 33.96 2.04
C VAL A 205 8.01 35.07 1.59
N ASP A 206 8.19 35.61 0.39
CA ASP A 206 7.30 36.65 -0.14
C ASP A 206 5.88 36.11 -0.36
N ARG A 207 5.72 34.88 -0.90
CA ARG A 207 4.42 34.21 -1.03
C ARG A 207 3.74 33.96 0.31
N LEU A 208 4.50 33.54 1.32
CA LEU A 208 3.99 33.32 2.67
C LEU A 208 3.49 34.61 3.32
N ALA A 209 4.14 35.75 3.04
CA ALA A 209 3.75 37.04 3.58
C ALA A 209 2.39 37.54 3.03
N GLU A 210 1.98 37.06 1.85
CA GLU A 210 0.67 37.36 1.25
C GLU A 210 -0.46 36.46 1.79
N GLU A 211 -0.13 35.36 2.48
CA GLU A 211 -1.10 34.39 2.98
C GLU A 211 -1.52 34.72 4.43
N THR A 212 -2.69 35.33 4.59
CA THR A 212 -3.20 35.77 5.89
C THR A 212 -3.67 34.63 6.80
N SER A 213 -3.92 33.44 6.23
CA SER A 213 -4.42 32.27 6.97
C SER A 213 -3.28 31.49 7.64
N VAL A 214 -2.02 31.78 7.31
CA VAL A 214 -0.84 31.14 7.91
C VAL A 214 -0.27 32.02 9.03
N GLU A 215 -0.13 31.45 10.22
CA GLU A 215 0.55 32.07 11.35
C GLU A 215 1.92 31.43 11.55
N VAL A 216 2.98 32.23 11.46
CA VAL A 216 4.35 31.74 11.55
C VAL A 216 4.87 31.87 12.98
N HIS A 217 5.23 30.73 13.58
CA HIS A 217 5.79 30.61 14.91
C HIS A 217 7.31 30.42 14.80
N LEU A 218 8.05 31.54 14.74
CA LEU A 218 9.51 31.52 14.70
C LEU A 218 10.10 31.16 16.07
N GLY A 219 11.28 30.54 16.06
CA GLY A 219 11.97 30.12 17.27
C GLY A 219 11.12 29.19 18.14
N THR A 220 10.26 28.36 17.55
CA THR A 220 9.27 27.55 18.25
C THR A 220 9.47 26.07 17.92
N ILE A 221 9.55 25.23 18.96
CA ILE A 221 9.72 23.78 18.85
C ILE A 221 8.42 23.12 19.30
N VAL A 222 7.90 22.17 18.51
CA VAL A 222 6.82 21.28 18.97
C VAL A 222 7.44 20.24 19.90
N GLU A 223 6.96 20.18 21.14
CA GLU A 223 7.48 19.27 22.17
C GLU A 223 6.66 17.99 22.26
N ASP A 224 5.33 18.09 22.12
CA ASP A 224 4.45 16.94 22.13
C ASP A 224 3.09 17.25 21.49
N VAL A 225 2.30 16.19 21.28
CA VAL A 225 0.95 16.24 20.72
C VAL A 225 -0.08 15.98 21.81
N LEU A 226 -1.21 16.68 21.73
CA LEU A 226 -2.31 16.60 22.69
C LEU A 226 -3.54 15.99 22.01
N GLY A 227 -4.27 15.12 22.70
CA GLY A 227 -5.49 14.51 22.19
C GLY A 227 -5.90 13.25 22.94
N GLU A 228 -6.97 12.61 22.48
CA GLU A 228 -7.40 11.31 22.97
C GLU A 228 -6.64 10.19 22.24
N THR A 229 -6.02 9.26 22.97
CA THR A 229 -5.22 8.20 22.33
C THR A 229 -6.09 7.08 21.74
N GLU A 230 -7.38 6.99 22.09
CA GLU A 230 -8.31 5.98 21.59
C GLU A 230 -9.48 6.61 20.84
N GLY A 231 -9.90 5.96 19.75
CA GLY A 231 -11.09 6.37 18.98
C GLY A 231 -10.88 7.56 18.04
N THR A 232 -12.01 8.13 17.63
CA THR A 232 -12.15 9.38 16.88
C THR A 232 -12.78 10.41 17.81
N SER A 233 -12.47 11.70 17.61
CA SER A 233 -13.06 12.77 18.41
C SER A 233 -14.61 12.70 18.40
N PRO A 234 -15.30 13.14 19.47
CA PRO A 234 -16.77 13.13 19.55
C PRO A 234 -17.50 13.79 18.37
N ASP A 235 -16.82 14.71 17.68
CA ASP A 235 -17.30 15.43 16.48
C ASP A 235 -17.00 14.72 15.15
N GLY A 236 -16.40 13.52 15.18
CA GLY A 236 -16.00 12.75 14.00
C GLY A 236 -14.69 13.20 13.35
N GLY A 237 -13.99 14.18 13.93
CA GLY A 237 -12.68 14.63 13.44
C GLY A 237 -11.49 13.86 14.05
N SER A 238 -10.29 14.33 13.72
CA SER A 238 -9.02 13.81 14.25
C SER A 238 -9.02 13.77 15.79
N PRO A 239 -8.51 12.68 16.43
CA PRO A 239 -8.38 12.61 17.88
C PRO A 239 -7.31 13.54 18.45
N LEU A 240 -6.41 14.06 17.60
CA LEU A 240 -5.48 15.13 17.93
C LEU A 240 -6.26 16.44 18.16
N THR A 241 -6.03 17.10 19.29
CA THR A 241 -6.71 18.35 19.69
C THR A 241 -5.77 19.55 19.82
N GLY A 242 -4.45 19.33 19.85
CA GLY A 242 -3.47 20.41 19.85
C GLY A 242 -2.04 19.93 19.90
N VAL A 243 -1.12 20.88 20.06
CA VAL A 243 0.30 20.63 20.29
C VAL A 243 0.80 21.46 21.46
N ARG A 244 1.74 20.91 22.22
CA ARG A 244 2.57 21.68 23.15
C ARG A 244 3.80 22.18 22.41
N VAL A 245 4.05 23.47 22.50
CA VAL A 245 5.17 24.14 21.85
C VAL A 245 6.00 24.88 22.87
N ARG A 246 7.31 24.98 22.64
CA ARG A 246 8.23 25.76 23.45
C ARG A 246 8.94 26.82 22.62
N ASN A 247 8.94 28.05 23.13
CA ASN A 247 9.70 29.13 22.56
C ASN A 247 11.18 29.00 22.95
N THR A 248 12.06 28.97 21.96
CA THR A 248 13.51 28.78 22.13
C THR A 248 14.23 29.96 22.80
N SER A 249 13.63 31.15 22.85
CA SER A 249 14.21 32.33 23.48
C SER A 249 13.76 32.54 24.93
N SER A 250 12.47 32.31 25.23
CA SER A 250 11.93 32.44 26.58
C SER A 250 11.92 31.14 27.39
N ASP A 251 12.07 29.99 26.72
CA ASP A 251 11.87 28.65 27.27
C ASP A 251 10.43 28.38 27.77
N GLU A 252 9.50 29.29 27.46
CA GLU A 252 8.09 29.16 27.83
C GLU A 252 7.40 28.11 26.95
N SER A 253 6.60 27.26 27.61
CA SER A 253 5.79 26.23 26.94
C SER A 253 4.33 26.64 26.93
N THR A 254 3.71 26.57 25.76
CA THR A 254 2.29 26.91 25.55
C THR A 254 1.60 25.82 24.73
N GLU A 255 0.28 25.82 24.74
CA GLU A 255 -0.53 24.88 23.96
C GLU A 255 -1.21 25.61 22.81
N VAL A 256 -1.12 25.03 21.61
CA VAL A 256 -1.74 25.56 20.39
C VAL A 256 -2.81 24.59 19.92
N PRO A 257 -4.10 24.99 19.90
CA PRO A 257 -5.18 24.13 19.46
C PRO A 257 -5.13 23.95 17.94
N LEU A 258 -5.14 22.70 17.50
CA LEU A 258 -5.16 22.29 16.09
C LEU A 258 -5.62 20.82 15.98
N ARG A 259 -6.06 20.40 14.80
CA ARG A 259 -6.59 19.03 14.56
C ARG A 259 -5.69 18.15 13.71
N GLY A 260 -4.68 18.72 13.06
CA GLY A 260 -3.72 17.95 12.28
C GLY A 260 -2.34 18.58 12.26
N LEU A 261 -1.30 17.77 12.39
CA LEU A 261 0.10 18.20 12.41
C LEU A 261 0.87 17.54 11.25
N PHE A 262 1.44 18.35 10.36
CA PHE A 262 2.12 17.91 9.15
C PHE A 262 3.62 18.15 9.24
N TYR A 263 4.42 17.13 8.95
CA TYR A 263 5.88 17.23 8.97
C TYR A 263 6.45 17.52 7.58
N ALA A 264 6.93 18.75 7.41
CA ALA A 264 7.64 19.20 6.22
C ALA A 264 9.14 19.39 6.51
N ILE A 265 9.73 18.42 7.23
CA ILE A 265 11.16 18.41 7.64
C ILE A 265 12.04 17.53 6.74
N GLY A 266 11.50 17.08 5.60
CA GLY A 266 12.20 16.31 4.57
C GLY A 266 12.18 14.81 4.79
N HIS A 267 12.73 14.08 3.82
CA HIS A 267 12.82 12.62 3.83
C HIS A 267 14.29 12.18 3.87
N ARG A 268 14.53 10.94 4.32
CA ARG A 268 15.82 10.26 4.25
C ARG A 268 15.72 9.16 3.18
N PRO A 269 16.42 9.26 2.04
CA PRO A 269 16.44 8.20 1.05
C PRO A 269 17.08 6.92 1.61
N ASN A 270 16.55 5.76 1.21
CA ASN A 270 16.96 4.46 1.75
C ASN A 270 18.16 3.91 0.97
N THR A 271 19.29 4.62 1.01
CA THR A 271 20.52 4.35 0.23
C THR A 271 21.62 3.67 1.04
N GLY A 272 21.37 3.33 2.30
CA GLY A 272 22.37 2.76 3.21
C GLY A 272 23.03 1.47 2.70
N LEU A 273 22.31 0.64 1.96
CA LEU A 273 22.81 -0.63 1.42
C LEU A 273 23.86 -0.46 0.30
N LEU A 274 23.94 0.73 -0.31
CA LEU A 274 24.76 0.94 -1.52
C LEU A 274 26.27 1.05 -1.22
N GLY A 275 26.65 1.28 0.05
CA GLY A 275 28.05 1.23 0.48
C GLY A 275 28.99 2.19 -0.28
N GLY A 276 28.47 3.29 -0.84
CA GLY A 276 29.24 4.26 -1.63
C GLY A 276 29.53 3.85 -3.09
N GLN A 277 28.97 2.73 -3.57
CA GLN A 277 29.16 2.25 -4.94
C GLN A 277 28.38 3.07 -5.98
N ILE A 278 27.31 3.74 -5.53
CA ILE A 278 26.45 4.60 -6.33
C ILE A 278 26.63 6.04 -5.88
N GLU A 279 26.75 6.95 -6.85
CA GLU A 279 26.87 8.38 -6.57
C GLU A 279 25.58 8.94 -5.97
N LEU A 280 25.72 9.63 -4.84
CA LEU A 280 24.63 10.31 -4.16
C LEU A 280 24.79 11.83 -4.25
N ASP A 281 23.69 12.56 -4.11
CA ASP A 281 23.70 14.00 -3.86
C ASP A 281 24.02 14.32 -2.39
N GLU A 282 24.15 15.61 -2.08
CA GLU A 282 24.47 16.09 -0.74
C GLU A 282 23.40 15.73 0.31
N GLN A 283 22.19 15.36 -0.13
CA GLN A 283 21.06 14.95 0.70
C GLN A 283 20.93 13.43 0.78
N GLY A 284 21.77 12.68 0.07
CA GLY A 284 21.84 11.22 0.07
C GLY A 284 20.97 10.54 -0.98
N TYR A 285 20.32 11.27 -1.89
CA TYR A 285 19.52 10.69 -2.98
C TYR A 285 20.43 10.18 -4.08
N ILE A 286 20.02 9.12 -4.77
CA ILE A 286 20.78 8.58 -5.91
C ILE A 286 20.80 9.59 -7.05
N LYS A 287 21.99 9.94 -7.53
CA LYS A 287 22.14 10.73 -8.76
C LYS A 287 21.85 9.84 -9.96
N VAL A 288 20.89 10.26 -10.77
CA VAL A 288 20.63 9.70 -12.08
C VAL A 288 20.95 10.73 -13.16
N LYS A 289 21.22 10.24 -14.38
CA LYS A 289 21.32 11.14 -15.54
C LYS A 289 19.96 11.84 -15.75
N ALA A 290 20.01 13.14 -16.01
CA ALA A 290 18.81 13.96 -16.12
C ALA A 290 17.81 13.40 -17.15
N GLY A 291 16.58 13.17 -16.70
CA GLY A 291 15.48 12.65 -17.52
C GLY A 291 15.52 11.14 -17.77
N THR A 292 16.42 10.40 -17.12
CA THR A 292 16.61 8.96 -17.34
C THR A 292 16.86 8.21 -16.02
N PRO A 293 16.77 6.87 -15.97
CA PRO A 293 16.92 6.11 -14.72
C PRO A 293 18.35 5.61 -14.45
N GLU A 294 19.31 5.87 -15.34
CA GLU A 294 20.69 5.39 -15.23
C GLU A 294 21.45 6.08 -14.09
N THR A 295 22.12 5.26 -13.27
CA THR A 295 23.08 5.71 -12.25
C THR A 295 24.48 5.88 -12.86
N ASN A 296 25.50 6.17 -12.02
CA ASN A 296 26.90 6.18 -12.43
C ASN A 296 27.42 4.78 -12.81
N VAL A 297 26.77 3.70 -12.37
CA VAL A 297 27.13 2.33 -12.75
C VAL A 297 26.22 1.85 -13.87
N GLU A 298 26.81 1.58 -15.03
CA GLU A 298 26.09 1.05 -16.19
C GLU A 298 25.26 -0.19 -15.78
N GLY A 299 24.04 -0.38 -16.29
CA GLY A 299 23.19 -1.54 -15.94
C GLY A 299 22.62 -1.55 -14.51
N VAL A 300 22.93 -0.54 -13.68
CA VAL A 300 22.25 -0.26 -12.43
C VAL A 300 21.38 0.99 -12.60
N PHE A 301 20.11 0.86 -12.28
CA PHE A 301 19.10 1.89 -12.46
C PHE A 301 18.45 2.26 -11.12
N ALA A 302 17.91 3.46 -11.00
CA ALA A 302 17.17 3.89 -9.82
C ALA A 302 15.76 4.39 -10.17
N ALA A 303 14.79 4.14 -9.29
CA ALA A 303 13.40 4.52 -9.49
C ALA A 303 12.70 4.88 -8.17
N GLY A 304 11.74 5.79 -8.26
CA GLY A 304 10.95 6.29 -7.13
C GLY A 304 11.73 7.25 -6.24
N ASP A 305 11.24 7.42 -5.02
CA ASP A 305 11.71 8.42 -4.06
C ASP A 305 13.20 8.27 -3.67
N VAL A 306 13.85 7.15 -3.96
CA VAL A 306 15.30 7.01 -3.69
C VAL A 306 16.16 7.94 -4.55
N GLN A 307 15.62 8.38 -5.70
CA GLN A 307 16.25 9.34 -6.62
C GLN A 307 15.42 10.61 -6.84
N ASP A 308 14.14 10.61 -6.43
CA ASP A 308 13.24 11.77 -6.55
C ASP A 308 13.03 12.45 -5.19
N ARG A 309 13.65 13.62 -5.02
CA ARG A 309 13.44 14.48 -3.83
C ARG A 309 12.36 15.56 -4.05
N GLU A 310 11.93 15.77 -5.28
CA GLU A 310 11.09 16.90 -5.68
C GLU A 310 9.60 16.54 -5.59
N TRP A 311 9.17 15.45 -6.25
CA TRP A 311 7.74 15.14 -6.40
C TRP A 311 7.22 14.20 -5.31
N ARG A 312 7.91 13.07 -5.09
CA ARG A 312 7.61 12.10 -4.02
C ARG A 312 6.13 11.66 -3.98
N GLN A 313 5.59 11.31 -5.15
CA GLN A 313 4.21 10.82 -5.29
C GLN A 313 4.21 9.37 -5.77
N ALA A 314 3.21 8.59 -5.35
CA ALA A 314 3.06 7.20 -5.78
C ALA A 314 3.00 7.05 -7.31
N ILE A 315 2.33 8.00 -8.00
CA ILE A 315 2.19 7.97 -9.45
C ILE A 315 3.49 8.35 -10.18
N THR A 316 4.27 9.31 -9.66
CA THR A 316 5.59 9.64 -10.24
C THR A 316 6.57 8.51 -10.00
N ALA A 317 6.53 7.88 -8.82
CA ALA A 317 7.32 6.70 -8.50
C ALA A 317 6.97 5.52 -9.42
N ALA A 318 5.69 5.23 -9.65
CA ALA A 318 5.26 4.20 -10.60
C ALA A 318 5.79 4.50 -12.02
N GLY A 319 5.64 5.73 -12.49
CA GLY A 319 6.16 6.17 -13.79
C GLY A 319 7.68 5.95 -13.93
N SER A 320 8.46 6.34 -12.92
CA SER A 320 9.91 6.10 -12.93
C SER A 320 10.29 4.61 -12.88
N GLY A 321 9.50 3.77 -12.19
CA GLY A 321 9.66 2.31 -12.19
C GLY A 321 9.47 1.69 -13.59
N CYS A 322 8.47 2.16 -14.33
CA CYS A 322 8.29 1.81 -15.75
C CYS A 322 9.54 2.17 -16.58
N THR A 323 10.01 3.42 -16.46
CA THR A 323 11.20 3.88 -17.19
C THR A 323 12.44 3.04 -16.88
N ALA A 324 12.66 2.70 -15.61
CA ALA A 324 13.78 1.86 -15.18
C ALA A 324 13.71 0.44 -15.77
N ALA A 325 12.53 -0.19 -15.80
CA ALA A 325 12.37 -1.50 -16.42
C ALA A 325 12.63 -1.48 -17.93
N LEU A 326 12.12 -0.48 -18.64
CA LEU A 326 12.38 -0.32 -20.09
C LEU A 326 13.86 -0.06 -20.39
N ALA A 327 14.54 0.71 -19.54
CA ALA A 327 15.97 0.95 -19.66
C ALA A 327 16.79 -0.33 -19.40
N ALA A 328 16.41 -1.12 -18.39
CA ALA A 328 17.03 -2.40 -18.10
C ALA A 328 16.84 -3.41 -19.25
N GLU A 329 15.63 -3.54 -19.78
CA GLU A 329 15.34 -4.37 -20.96
C GLU A 329 16.22 -3.96 -22.15
N ARG A 330 16.22 -2.66 -22.50
CA ARG A 330 17.02 -2.14 -23.60
C ARG A 330 18.51 -2.39 -23.40
N TYR A 331 19.00 -2.23 -22.18
CA TYR A 331 20.38 -2.50 -21.81
C TYR A 331 20.73 -3.98 -22.06
N LEU A 332 19.93 -4.90 -21.53
CA LEU A 332 20.13 -6.35 -21.68
C LEU A 332 20.16 -6.75 -23.16
N ALA A 333 19.22 -6.22 -23.97
CA ALA A 333 19.15 -6.49 -25.40
C ALA A 333 20.39 -5.94 -26.13
N THR A 334 20.79 -4.70 -25.84
CA THR A 334 21.94 -4.04 -26.49
C THR A 334 23.25 -4.74 -26.18
N LYS A 335 23.41 -5.29 -24.97
CA LYS A 335 24.61 -6.04 -24.56
C LYS A 335 24.58 -7.51 -25.00
N GLY A 336 23.48 -7.98 -25.58
CA GLY A 336 23.33 -9.38 -26.02
C GLY A 336 23.29 -10.38 -24.86
N VAL A 337 22.89 -9.94 -23.66
CA VAL A 337 22.81 -10.78 -22.45
C VAL A 337 21.38 -11.04 -22.00
N LEU A 338 20.39 -10.55 -22.76
CA LEU A 338 18.97 -10.78 -22.50
C LEU A 338 18.64 -12.26 -22.68
N ARG A 339 17.96 -12.85 -21.69
CA ARG A 339 17.36 -14.17 -21.79
C ARG A 339 15.85 -14.09 -21.59
N GLU A 340 15.09 -14.42 -22.62
CA GLU A 340 13.64 -14.52 -22.49
C GLU A 340 13.25 -15.78 -21.71
N VAL A 341 12.32 -15.61 -20.77
CA VAL A 341 11.70 -16.71 -20.03
C VAL A 341 10.21 -16.68 -20.32
N HIS A 342 9.77 -17.60 -21.16
CA HIS A 342 8.36 -17.78 -21.50
C HIS A 342 7.69 -18.64 -20.43
N GLN A 343 6.83 -18.04 -19.61
CA GLN A 343 6.01 -18.77 -18.64
C GLN A 343 4.74 -19.32 -19.31
N GLU A 344 4.29 -20.50 -18.90
CA GLU A 344 2.94 -20.96 -19.24
C GLU A 344 1.93 -19.99 -18.64
N ARG A 345 1.25 -19.22 -19.48
CA ARG A 345 0.22 -18.28 -19.03
C ARG A 345 -0.83 -19.04 -18.24
N GLN A 346 -0.99 -18.73 -16.95
CA GLN A 346 -2.22 -19.05 -16.25
C GLN A 346 -3.37 -18.42 -17.04
N LYS A 347 -4.25 -19.25 -17.61
CA LYS A 347 -5.44 -18.82 -18.38
C LYS A 347 -6.51 -18.18 -17.50
N SER A 348 -6.21 -17.80 -16.26
CA SER A 348 -7.12 -17.03 -15.42
C SER A 348 -7.03 -15.55 -15.81
N ARG A 349 -7.79 -15.19 -16.85
CA ARG A 349 -8.27 -13.81 -16.95
C ARG A 349 -9.11 -13.58 -15.70
N PRO A 350 -8.88 -12.53 -14.88
CA PRO A 350 -9.90 -12.11 -13.94
C PRO A 350 -11.19 -11.95 -14.74
N LYS A 351 -12.28 -12.62 -14.33
CA LYS A 351 -13.59 -12.35 -14.94
C LYS A 351 -13.78 -10.83 -14.87
N PRO A 352 -14.21 -10.17 -15.96
CA PRO A 352 -14.50 -8.75 -15.89
C PRO A 352 -15.43 -8.55 -14.70
N VAL A 353 -15.09 -7.59 -13.85
CA VAL A 353 -16.00 -7.11 -12.79
C VAL A 353 -17.31 -6.81 -13.53
N LYS A 354 -18.32 -7.65 -13.33
CA LYS A 354 -19.66 -7.40 -13.88
C LYS A 354 -20.07 -6.02 -13.36
N ASP A 355 -20.69 -5.21 -14.21
CA ASP A 355 -21.23 -3.91 -13.82
C ASP A 355 -21.96 -4.02 -12.48
N PRO A 356 -21.82 -3.05 -11.55
CA PRO A 356 -22.43 -3.12 -10.22
C PRO A 356 -23.98 -3.04 -10.22
N GLU A 357 -24.63 -3.07 -11.38
CA GLU A 357 -26.05 -2.73 -11.50
C GLU A 357 -27.04 -3.91 -11.59
N GLU A 358 -26.61 -5.16 -11.78
CA GLU A 358 -27.52 -6.30 -11.60
C GLU A 358 -27.48 -6.80 -10.16
N LYS A 359 -28.35 -6.24 -9.31
CA LYS A 359 -28.64 -6.82 -8.00
C LYS A 359 -29.03 -8.30 -8.20
N PRO A 360 -28.39 -9.27 -7.52
CA PRO A 360 -28.80 -10.66 -7.61
C PRO A 360 -30.27 -10.79 -7.17
N VAL A 361 -31.06 -11.46 -8.00
CA VAL A 361 -32.49 -11.74 -7.77
C VAL A 361 -32.61 -12.69 -6.58
N VAL A 362 -33.62 -12.50 -5.72
CA VAL A 362 -33.91 -13.43 -4.62
C VAL A 362 -34.18 -14.82 -5.21
N GLU A 363 -33.39 -15.81 -4.81
CA GLU A 363 -33.41 -17.13 -5.44
C GLU A 363 -34.58 -17.99 -4.95
N ASN A 364 -35.07 -18.86 -5.83
CA ASN A 364 -36.08 -19.86 -5.56
C ASN A 364 -35.68 -21.21 -6.19
N LEU A 365 -36.55 -22.24 -6.07
CA LEU A 365 -36.30 -23.59 -6.60
C LEU A 365 -35.85 -23.63 -8.07
N LYS A 366 -36.29 -22.67 -8.91
CA LYS A 366 -35.97 -22.65 -10.35
C LYS A 366 -34.70 -21.88 -10.69
N THR A 367 -34.20 -21.05 -9.78
CA THR A 367 -33.09 -20.13 -10.05
C THR A 367 -31.85 -20.41 -9.20
N PHE A 368 -31.96 -21.30 -8.22
CA PHE A 368 -30.87 -21.67 -7.32
C PHE A 368 -29.99 -22.74 -7.97
N GLU A 369 -28.69 -22.44 -8.07
CA GLU A 369 -27.67 -23.34 -8.62
C GLU A 369 -26.55 -23.50 -7.60
N ILE A 370 -26.50 -24.64 -6.90
CA ILE A 370 -25.62 -24.85 -5.74
C ILE A 370 -24.12 -24.65 -6.02
N GLU A 371 -23.69 -24.74 -7.27
CA GLU A 371 -22.28 -24.56 -7.66
C GLU A 371 -21.82 -23.10 -7.62
N GLU A 372 -22.77 -22.14 -7.66
CA GLU A 372 -22.42 -20.72 -7.61
C GLU A 372 -21.86 -20.32 -6.25
N THR A 373 -20.88 -19.41 -6.23
CA THR A 373 -20.33 -18.91 -4.96
C THR A 373 -21.33 -17.98 -4.26
N ARG A 374 -22.16 -17.25 -5.00
CA ARG A 374 -22.93 -16.10 -4.50
C ARG A 374 -24.43 -16.35 -4.62
N HIS A 375 -25.10 -16.24 -3.49
CA HIS A 375 -26.51 -16.53 -3.35
C HIS A 375 -27.26 -15.42 -2.61
N ARG A 376 -28.58 -15.39 -2.78
CA ARG A 376 -29.43 -14.43 -2.08
C ARG A 376 -30.79 -15.00 -1.71
N GLY A 377 -31.15 -14.78 -0.44
CA GLY A 377 -32.48 -15.04 0.09
C GLY A 377 -32.57 -16.28 0.98
N ALA A 378 -33.72 -16.39 1.62
CA ALA A 378 -34.07 -17.46 2.56
C ALA A 378 -33.89 -18.87 1.98
N TYR A 379 -34.40 -19.07 0.77
CA TYR A 379 -34.39 -20.37 0.11
C TYR A 379 -32.96 -20.87 -0.12
N ALA A 380 -32.10 -20.03 -0.71
CA ALA A 380 -30.71 -20.38 -0.95
C ALA A 380 -29.96 -20.65 0.36
N TYR A 381 -30.17 -19.81 1.40
CA TYR A 381 -29.58 -20.06 2.71
C TYR A 381 -29.96 -21.44 3.27
N GLN A 382 -31.24 -21.81 3.24
CA GLN A 382 -31.70 -23.11 3.74
C GLN A 382 -31.08 -24.26 2.95
N ARG A 383 -31.02 -24.18 1.61
CA ARG A 383 -30.40 -25.19 0.77
C ARG A 383 -28.91 -25.35 1.09
N LEU A 384 -28.17 -24.26 1.09
CA LEU A 384 -26.74 -24.25 1.38
C LEU A 384 -26.44 -24.76 2.79
N TYR A 385 -27.23 -24.38 3.79
CA TYR A 385 -27.03 -24.85 5.16
C TYR A 385 -27.11 -26.38 5.27
N PHE A 386 -27.95 -27.04 4.48
CA PHE A 386 -28.09 -28.50 4.51
C PHE A 386 -27.18 -29.25 3.54
N GLU A 387 -26.85 -28.65 2.40
CA GLU A 387 -26.26 -29.34 1.25
C GLU A 387 -24.86 -28.85 0.87
N SER A 388 -24.42 -27.70 1.39
CA SER A 388 -23.09 -27.15 1.09
C SER A 388 -21.97 -28.04 1.63
N ASP A 389 -21.04 -28.39 0.76
CA ASP A 389 -19.75 -29.02 1.06
C ASP A 389 -18.62 -27.98 1.28
N ARG A 390 -18.94 -26.69 1.17
CA ARG A 390 -18.06 -25.53 1.37
C ARG A 390 -18.41 -24.79 2.67
N PRO A 391 -17.48 -24.05 3.30
CA PRO A 391 -17.84 -23.17 4.40
C PRO A 391 -18.86 -22.14 3.90
N LEU A 392 -19.93 -21.94 4.68
CA LEU A 392 -21.04 -21.06 4.34
C LEU A 392 -20.93 -19.75 5.12
N LEU A 393 -20.73 -18.65 4.39
CA LEU A 393 -20.73 -17.29 4.89
C LEU A 393 -22.12 -16.67 4.70
N VAL A 394 -22.82 -16.40 5.80
CA VAL A 394 -24.18 -15.84 5.79
C VAL A 394 -24.14 -14.39 6.25
N LYS A 395 -24.56 -13.47 5.39
CA LYS A 395 -24.65 -12.03 5.71
C LYS A 395 -26.10 -11.63 5.89
N TYR A 396 -26.47 -11.23 7.10
CA TYR A 396 -27.79 -10.71 7.43
C TYR A 396 -27.82 -9.19 7.28
N ILE A 397 -28.76 -8.69 6.47
CA ILE A 397 -28.90 -7.26 6.15
C ILE A 397 -30.33 -6.76 6.35
N SER A 398 -30.48 -5.44 6.36
CA SER A 398 -31.76 -4.74 6.23
C SER A 398 -31.62 -3.61 5.19
N PRO A 399 -32.64 -3.32 4.36
CA PRO A 399 -32.55 -2.31 3.30
C PRO A 399 -32.20 -0.89 3.80
N THR A 400 -32.57 -0.57 5.04
CA THR A 400 -32.36 0.75 5.66
C THR A 400 -31.04 0.85 6.42
N CYS A 401 -30.21 -0.19 6.41
CA CYS A 401 -28.95 -0.27 7.14
C CYS A 401 -27.77 0.32 6.33
N GLY A 402 -27.34 1.53 6.69
CA GLY A 402 -26.14 2.17 6.11
C GLY A 402 -24.87 1.30 6.19
N PRO A 403 -24.49 0.79 7.38
CA PRO A 403 -23.31 -0.06 7.52
C PRO A 403 -23.34 -1.36 6.71
N CYS A 404 -24.53 -1.86 6.35
CA CYS A 404 -24.68 -3.06 5.53
C CYS A 404 -24.16 -2.86 4.09
N LYS A 405 -24.23 -1.62 3.56
CA LYS A 405 -23.66 -1.25 2.25
C LYS A 405 -22.14 -1.23 2.29
N ALA A 406 -21.56 -0.65 3.35
CA ALA A 406 -20.12 -0.64 3.55
C ALA A 406 -19.56 -2.06 3.68
N LEU A 407 -20.24 -2.92 4.44
CA LEU A 407 -19.87 -4.33 4.56
C LEU A 407 -19.99 -5.10 3.24
N GLY A 408 -21.00 -4.79 2.42
CA GLY A 408 -21.17 -5.41 1.11
C GLY A 408 -19.92 -5.27 0.24
N ARG A 409 -19.45 -4.04 0.04
CA ARG A 409 -18.23 -3.74 -0.74
C ARG A 409 -16.98 -4.44 -0.20
N LEU A 410 -16.89 -4.56 1.13
CA LEU A 410 -15.75 -5.23 1.79
C LEU A 410 -15.81 -6.74 1.59
N LEU A 411 -16.98 -7.37 1.80
CA LEU A 411 -17.16 -8.80 1.65
C LEU A 411 -17.11 -9.24 0.18
N GLU A 412 -17.51 -8.40 -0.77
CA GLU A 412 -17.39 -8.68 -2.20
C GLU A 412 -15.98 -9.16 -2.55
N ARG A 413 -14.96 -8.44 -2.09
CA ARG A 413 -13.56 -8.84 -2.32
C ARG A 413 -13.17 -10.14 -1.63
N VAL A 414 -13.62 -10.36 -0.39
CA VAL A 414 -13.35 -11.62 0.33
C VAL A 414 -13.94 -12.81 -0.41
N VAL A 415 -15.17 -12.67 -0.88
CA VAL A 415 -15.89 -13.70 -1.62
C VAL A 415 -15.26 -13.95 -2.99
N ASP A 416 -14.80 -12.90 -3.68
CA ASP A 416 -14.11 -13.06 -4.97
C ASP A 416 -12.77 -13.77 -4.85
N GLU A 417 -12.01 -13.48 -3.78
CA GLU A 417 -10.70 -14.11 -3.53
C GLU A 417 -10.81 -15.58 -3.12
N MET A 418 -11.95 -15.97 -2.56
CA MET A 418 -12.25 -17.33 -2.10
C MET A 418 -13.38 -17.94 -2.94
N ALA A 419 -13.53 -17.47 -4.19
CA ALA A 419 -14.51 -18.00 -5.12
C ALA A 419 -14.28 -19.49 -5.33
N ASP A 420 -15.36 -20.25 -5.47
CA ASP A 420 -15.35 -21.72 -5.57
C ASP A 420 -14.92 -22.49 -4.29
N ASP A 421 -14.28 -21.83 -3.31
CA ASP A 421 -13.89 -22.43 -2.03
C ASP A 421 -14.96 -22.28 -0.92
N ILE A 422 -15.82 -21.27 -1.04
CA ILE A 422 -16.88 -20.95 -0.06
C ILE A 422 -18.24 -20.83 -0.75
N HIS A 423 -19.32 -20.91 0.04
CA HIS A 423 -20.62 -20.38 -0.35
C HIS A 423 -20.91 -19.11 0.43
N PHE A 424 -21.40 -18.09 -0.26
CA PHE A 424 -21.80 -16.82 0.31
C PHE A 424 -23.29 -16.59 0.05
N VAL A 425 -24.05 -16.28 1.10
CA VAL A 425 -25.48 -15.95 0.97
C VAL A 425 -25.82 -14.68 1.73
N GLU A 426 -26.54 -13.78 1.05
CA GLU A 426 -27.12 -12.59 1.68
C GLU A 426 -28.60 -12.84 2.01
N VAL A 427 -28.98 -12.58 3.27
CA VAL A 427 -30.35 -12.74 3.77
C VAL A 427 -30.87 -11.40 4.25
N ASP A 428 -31.97 -10.94 3.65
CA ASP A 428 -32.69 -9.75 4.11
C ASP A 428 -33.62 -10.14 5.28
N ILE A 429 -33.35 -9.60 6.46
CA ILE A 429 -34.13 -9.92 7.66
C ILE A 429 -35.54 -9.35 7.63
N THR A 430 -35.80 -8.34 6.79
CA THR A 430 -37.13 -7.74 6.62
C THR A 430 -38.04 -8.58 5.73
N GLU A 431 -37.45 -9.34 4.80
CA GLU A 431 -38.17 -10.30 3.95
C GLU A 431 -38.32 -11.67 4.62
N SER A 432 -37.44 -12.01 5.57
CA SER A 432 -37.40 -13.33 6.22
C SER A 432 -37.16 -13.23 7.73
N PRO A 433 -38.10 -12.66 8.49
CA PRO A 433 -37.94 -12.41 9.93
C PRO A 433 -37.76 -13.70 10.74
N ASP A 434 -38.42 -14.79 10.35
CA ASP A 434 -38.31 -16.08 11.04
C ASP A 434 -36.90 -16.66 10.97
N ILE A 435 -36.21 -16.47 9.85
CA ILE A 435 -34.81 -16.92 9.68
C ILE A 435 -33.89 -16.11 10.59
N ALA A 436 -34.07 -14.80 10.64
CA ALA A 436 -33.30 -13.91 11.50
C ALA A 436 -33.52 -14.24 12.99
N GLN A 437 -34.76 -14.52 13.38
CA GLN A 437 -35.10 -14.91 14.75
C GLN A 437 -34.44 -16.25 15.13
N ASN A 438 -34.57 -17.27 14.28
CA ASN A 438 -33.98 -18.59 14.52
C ASN A 438 -32.44 -18.55 14.54
N ALA A 439 -31.83 -17.66 13.75
CA ALA A 439 -30.39 -17.44 13.74
C ALA A 439 -29.89 -16.53 14.89
N GLY A 440 -30.77 -16.04 15.76
CA GLY A 440 -30.41 -15.19 16.90
C GLY A 440 -29.92 -13.79 16.52
N ILE A 441 -30.39 -13.25 15.40
CA ILE A 441 -29.93 -11.97 14.86
C ILE A 441 -30.61 -10.81 15.58
N THR A 442 -29.85 -10.09 16.42
CA THR A 442 -30.34 -8.93 17.20
C THR A 442 -30.02 -7.58 16.56
N GLY A 443 -29.35 -7.56 15.40
CA GLY A 443 -28.96 -6.34 14.70
C GLY A 443 -28.24 -6.61 13.38
N THR A 444 -28.21 -5.62 12.48
CA THR A 444 -27.57 -5.71 11.16
C THR A 444 -26.50 -4.61 10.97
N PRO A 445 -25.41 -4.87 10.23
CA PRO A 445 -25.09 -6.15 9.61
C PRO A 445 -24.55 -7.15 10.64
N THR A 446 -24.94 -8.41 10.49
CA THR A 446 -24.34 -9.54 11.22
C THR A 446 -23.93 -10.60 10.21
N VAL A 447 -22.76 -11.21 10.41
CA VAL A 447 -22.25 -12.28 9.56
C VAL A 447 -22.07 -13.53 10.41
N GLN A 448 -22.56 -14.67 9.94
CA GLN A 448 -22.33 -15.96 10.55
C GLN A 448 -21.56 -16.86 9.59
N ILE A 449 -20.69 -17.71 10.15
CA ILE A 449 -19.92 -18.69 9.39
C ILE A 449 -20.36 -20.07 9.84
N PHE A 450 -20.71 -20.91 8.89
CA PHE A 450 -21.13 -22.29 9.12
C PHE A 450 -20.23 -23.25 8.36
N ARG A 451 -20.09 -24.45 8.90
CA ARG A 451 -19.47 -25.59 8.23
C ARG A 451 -20.16 -26.86 8.75
N ASP A 452 -20.55 -27.75 7.85
CA ASP A 452 -21.15 -29.05 8.21
C ASP A 452 -22.30 -28.91 9.24
N LYS A 453 -23.18 -27.93 9.00
CA LYS A 453 -24.34 -27.54 9.84
C LYS A 453 -23.99 -26.98 11.23
N THR A 454 -22.71 -26.84 11.55
CA THR A 454 -22.23 -26.23 12.79
C THR A 454 -21.94 -24.76 12.57
N MET A 455 -22.41 -23.91 13.49
CA MET A 455 -22.07 -22.49 13.50
C MET A 455 -20.70 -22.31 14.14
N LEU A 456 -19.73 -21.82 13.38
CA LEU A 456 -18.34 -21.65 13.82
C LEU A 456 -18.09 -20.26 14.41
N ASP A 457 -18.68 -19.21 13.84
CA ASP A 457 -18.48 -17.84 14.33
C ASP A 457 -19.68 -16.92 14.02
N THR A 458 -19.80 -15.84 14.81
CA THR A 458 -20.75 -14.74 14.61
C THR A 458 -20.05 -13.40 14.75
N LEU A 459 -19.99 -12.64 13.65
CA LEU A 459 -19.37 -11.33 13.57
C LEU A 459 -20.45 -10.25 13.46
N LYS A 460 -20.63 -9.49 14.55
CA LYS A 460 -21.57 -8.35 14.60
C LYS A 460 -20.91 -7.06 14.14
N GLY A 461 -21.60 -6.31 13.28
CA GLY A 461 -21.12 -5.04 12.71
C GLY A 461 -20.09 -5.23 11.60
N VAL A 462 -19.49 -4.13 11.15
CA VAL A 462 -18.42 -4.15 10.13
C VAL A 462 -17.10 -4.48 10.80
N LYS A 463 -16.40 -5.50 10.30
CA LYS A 463 -15.03 -5.87 10.72
C LYS A 463 -14.04 -5.67 9.56
N PRO A 464 -12.74 -5.50 9.85
CA PRO A 464 -11.72 -5.46 8.81
C PRO A 464 -11.65 -6.77 8.00
N ARG A 465 -11.22 -6.68 6.73
CA ARG A 465 -11.20 -7.80 5.77
C ARG A 465 -10.45 -9.04 6.27
N ASN A 466 -9.32 -8.84 6.95
CA ASN A 466 -8.48 -9.90 7.48
C ASN A 466 -9.20 -10.80 8.50
N VAL A 467 -10.15 -10.25 9.26
CA VAL A 467 -10.96 -11.01 10.23
C VAL A 467 -11.80 -12.04 9.49
N TYR A 468 -12.56 -11.64 8.46
CA TYR A 468 -13.37 -12.55 7.66
C TYR A 468 -12.53 -13.62 6.98
N ARG A 469 -11.42 -13.23 6.35
CA ARG A 469 -10.48 -14.17 5.71
C ARG A 469 -9.93 -15.19 6.71
N SER A 470 -9.50 -14.73 7.89
CA SER A 470 -8.94 -15.62 8.91
C SER A 470 -9.96 -16.64 9.40
N ARG A 471 -11.21 -16.22 9.63
CA ARG A 471 -12.28 -17.13 10.07
C ARG A 471 -12.69 -18.13 9.00
N LEU A 472 -12.79 -17.72 7.74
CA LEU A 472 -13.08 -18.62 6.63
C LEU A 472 -11.95 -19.64 6.41
N LYS A 473 -10.68 -19.20 6.49
CA LYS A 473 -9.54 -20.13 6.42
C LYS A 473 -9.55 -21.14 7.56
N ALA A 474 -9.86 -20.71 8.79
CA ALA A 474 -10.01 -21.64 9.91
C ALA A 474 -11.13 -22.67 9.65
N ALA A 475 -12.27 -22.21 9.15
CA ALA A 475 -13.41 -23.07 8.79
C ALA A 475 -13.10 -24.09 7.66
N MET A 476 -12.09 -23.83 6.83
CA MET A 476 -11.61 -24.78 5.81
C MET A 476 -10.62 -25.80 6.39
N LEU A 477 -9.81 -25.40 7.39
CA LEU A 477 -8.76 -26.24 7.98
C LEU A 477 -9.30 -27.27 8.99
N GLU A 478 -10.49 -27.06 9.55
CA GLU A 478 -11.16 -28.04 10.41
C GLU A 478 -11.50 -29.38 9.71
N GLN A 479 -11.20 -29.50 8.40
CA GLN A 479 -11.33 -30.71 7.61
C GLN A 479 -10.20 -31.74 7.85
N GLU A 480 -9.07 -31.33 8.45
CA GLU A 480 -7.87 -32.18 8.63
C GLU A 480 -7.65 -32.71 10.06
N ALA A 481 -8.57 -32.45 11.00
CA ALA A 481 -8.44 -32.80 12.43
C ALA A 481 -9.35 -33.96 12.89
#